data_AF-A0A7W7LYB8-F1
#
_entry.id   AF-A0A7W7LYB8-F1
#
_cell.length_a   1.000
_cell.length_b   1.000
_cell.length_c   1.000
_cell.angle_alpha   90.00
_cell.angle_beta   90.00
_cell.angle_gamma   90.00
#
_symmetry.space_group_name_H-M   'P 1'
#
loop_
_entity.id
_entity.type
_entity.pdbx_description
1 polymer ?
#
loop_
_entity_poly.entity_id
_entity_poly.type
_entity_poly.pdbx_seq_one_letter_code
_entity_poly.pdbx_strand_id
1 'polypeptide(L)'
;MGELRADWRLRLRREDAHGPVCGAGVLVDQYTALTCAHVVRHPDAVMWLEFAENREIEPVSARVMPGGWLPEGADGEDVAVLRLDSPRPQARRAPLETGLWGGMEVYATGYAEGFDDGMSLWGRIGGASGERVQLDAVTKAEVVRAGFSGAAVCTRPREGRPARVVGLVVSWRGDLGALLPEDNRLSFSYLIPIDRIAELSPVIRELSSPRAWDHGFEERLTRWFDDPDEDPVKITVVPPGSGKDRSLRHLTHRAHVVHRGGASRPDLIDHALDQVTFPAGEYLAYWDWLRGAGPRPARAADRAPGRPVTVLVDGLDEEPRPGPLIDLLVRLRVFGFRLLLVFRHEGGPGWTASRDLLLRPALLRHADALLDRLERAEFSRALRLGVVDSASLGSVTETADRHRAARRLIDDVRDPQQQLTRLRALIRTLRADLSTHGGR
;
A
#
# COMPACT_ATOMS: atom_id res chain seq x y z
N MET A 1 10.14 8.01 -19.59
CA MET A 1 10.43 6.57 -19.54
C MET A 1 10.80 6.24 -18.10
N GLY A 2 9.80 6.16 -17.22
CA GLY A 2 10.01 5.97 -15.78
C GLY A 2 9.65 4.53 -15.44
N GLU A 3 10.63 3.64 -15.46
CA GLU A 3 10.46 2.36 -14.77
C GLU A 3 10.39 2.69 -13.27
N LEU A 4 9.29 2.25 -12.66
CA LEU A 4 8.91 2.51 -11.27
C LEU A 4 10.00 1.98 -10.34
N ARG A 5 10.52 2.82 -9.44
CA ARG A 5 11.32 2.36 -8.28
C ARG A 5 10.63 1.16 -7.64
N ALA A 6 11.30 0.02 -7.65
CA ALA A 6 10.85 -1.22 -7.04
C ALA A 6 11.33 -1.27 -5.61
N ASP A 7 10.48 -0.83 -4.68
CA ASP A 7 10.76 -0.82 -3.23
C ASP A 7 10.87 -2.24 -2.61
N TRP A 8 10.87 -3.30 -3.41
CA TRP A 8 11.00 -4.70 -2.96
C TRP A 8 12.31 -5.37 -3.36
N ARG A 9 13.16 -4.73 -4.18
CA ARG A 9 14.49 -5.29 -4.51
C ARG A 9 15.47 -4.97 -3.39
N LEU A 10 16.10 -6.00 -2.87
CA LEU A 10 16.93 -5.91 -1.67
C LEU A 10 18.40 -6.21 -1.99
N ARG A 11 19.29 -5.45 -1.36
CA ARG A 11 20.70 -5.78 -1.19
C ARG A 11 20.89 -6.41 0.18
N LEU A 12 21.57 -7.56 0.21
CA LEU A 12 21.79 -8.30 1.45
C LEU A 12 23.24 -8.17 1.88
N ARG A 13 23.44 -7.92 3.18
CA ARG A 13 24.73 -7.85 3.85
C ARG A 13 24.71 -8.79 5.05
N ARG A 14 25.84 -9.40 5.40
CA ARG A 14 25.94 -10.26 6.59
C ARG A 14 26.47 -9.46 7.76
N GLU A 15 25.92 -9.70 8.94
CA GLU A 15 26.39 -9.23 10.26
C GLU A 15 26.33 -7.70 10.49
N ASP A 16 26.80 -6.89 9.53
CA ASP A 16 26.84 -5.42 9.60
C ASP A 16 26.02 -4.78 8.47
N ALA A 17 25.22 -3.78 8.81
CA ALA A 17 24.46 -2.95 7.87
C ALA A 17 25.34 -2.20 6.86
N HIS A 18 26.61 -1.98 7.19
CA HIS A 18 27.60 -1.32 6.33
C HIS A 18 28.62 -2.29 5.73
N GLY A 19 28.53 -3.60 6.05
CA GLY A 19 29.39 -4.63 5.48
C GLY A 19 29.14 -4.83 3.97
N PRO A 20 30.02 -5.51 3.22
CA PRO A 20 29.86 -5.66 1.77
C PRO A 20 28.56 -6.37 1.39
N VAL A 21 28.00 -6.02 0.22
CA VAL A 21 26.85 -6.73 -0.34
C VAL A 21 27.27 -8.16 -0.69
N CYS A 22 26.57 -9.15 -0.15
CA CYS A 22 26.87 -10.56 -0.35
C CYS A 22 25.82 -11.29 -1.20
N GLY A 23 24.74 -10.60 -1.59
CA GLY A 23 23.68 -11.15 -2.42
C GLY A 23 22.52 -10.17 -2.56
N ALA A 24 21.46 -10.65 -3.21
CA ALA A 24 20.22 -9.92 -3.45
C ALA A 24 19.03 -10.64 -2.80
N GLY A 25 17.89 -9.96 -2.74
CA GLY A 25 16.68 -10.54 -2.19
C GLY A 25 15.43 -9.81 -2.65
N VAL A 26 14.28 -10.36 -2.24
CA VAL A 26 12.96 -9.93 -2.69
C VAL A 26 12.05 -9.78 -1.48
N LEU A 27 11.55 -8.57 -1.22
CA LEU A 27 10.51 -8.34 -0.21
C LEU A 27 9.17 -8.88 -0.72
N VAL A 28 8.59 -9.87 -0.04
CA VAL A 28 7.33 -10.53 -0.47
C VAL A 28 6.11 -10.08 0.35
N ASP A 29 6.32 -9.58 1.56
CA ASP A 29 5.36 -8.78 2.32
C ASP A 29 6.10 -7.82 3.26
N GLN A 30 5.38 -7.04 4.07
CA GLN A 30 6.01 -6.05 4.95
C GLN A 30 6.95 -6.62 6.03
N TYR A 31 6.99 -7.94 6.21
CA TYR A 31 7.82 -8.62 7.21
C TYR A 31 8.73 -9.71 6.64
N THR A 32 8.56 -10.08 5.38
CA THR A 32 9.10 -11.33 4.85
C THR A 32 9.86 -11.05 3.57
N ALA A 33 11.05 -11.62 3.47
CA ALA A 33 11.89 -11.54 2.29
C ALA A 33 12.35 -12.93 1.84
N LEU A 34 12.66 -13.04 0.56
CA LEU A 34 13.25 -14.22 -0.08
C LEU A 34 14.69 -13.95 -0.52
N THR A 35 15.54 -14.95 -0.39
CA THR A 35 16.90 -15.00 -0.93
C THR A 35 17.34 -16.45 -1.14
N CYS A 36 18.54 -16.68 -1.67
CA CYS A 36 19.17 -18.00 -1.69
C CYS A 36 19.75 -18.38 -0.32
N ALA A 37 19.72 -19.68 0.03
CA ALA A 37 20.24 -20.17 1.30
C ALA A 37 21.76 -19.95 1.41
N HIS A 38 22.53 -20.19 0.34
CA HIS A 38 23.98 -19.95 0.36
C HIS A 38 24.36 -18.47 0.57
N VAL A 39 23.46 -17.52 0.26
CA VAL A 39 23.67 -16.09 0.57
C VAL A 39 23.65 -15.88 2.08
N VAL A 40 22.85 -16.63 2.82
CA VAL A 40 22.80 -16.55 4.29
C VAL A 40 23.89 -17.40 4.95
N ARG A 41 24.30 -18.52 4.32
CA ARG A 41 25.23 -19.56 4.80
C ARG A 41 24.76 -20.38 6.00
N HIS A 42 24.25 -19.74 7.05
CA HIS A 42 23.83 -20.38 8.28
C HIS A 42 22.43 -19.92 8.69
N PRO A 43 21.53 -20.81 9.13
CA PRO A 43 20.15 -20.45 9.45
C PRO A 43 20.04 -19.40 10.57
N ASP A 44 21.00 -19.36 11.50
CA ASP A 44 21.00 -18.42 12.63
C ASP A 44 21.64 -17.06 12.32
N ALA A 45 22.17 -16.87 11.10
CA ALA A 45 22.86 -15.65 10.72
C ALA A 45 21.93 -14.42 10.72
N VAL A 46 22.49 -13.27 11.10
CA VAL A 46 21.84 -11.97 10.94
C VAL A 46 22.14 -11.45 9.55
N MET A 47 21.08 -11.17 8.79
CA MET A 47 21.14 -10.51 7.50
C MET A 47 20.66 -9.08 7.64
N TRP A 48 21.35 -8.15 7.02
CA TRP A 48 20.89 -6.77 6.84
C TRP A 48 20.35 -6.59 5.43
N LEU A 49 19.11 -6.09 5.35
CA LEU A 49 18.38 -5.90 4.11
C LEU A 49 18.28 -4.41 3.83
N GLU A 50 18.83 -4.00 2.69
CA GLU A 50 18.81 -2.63 2.21
C GLU A 50 17.96 -2.51 0.94
N PHE A 51 17.13 -1.48 0.87
CA PHE A 51 16.19 -1.23 -0.23
C PHE A 51 16.90 -0.55 -1.40
N ALA A 52 17.24 -1.34 -2.42
CA ALA A 52 18.19 -0.91 -3.45
C ALA A 52 17.76 0.36 -4.22
N GLU A 53 16.47 0.45 -4.55
CA GLU A 53 15.90 1.54 -5.35
C GLU A 53 15.23 2.62 -4.50
N ASN A 54 15.19 2.43 -3.18
CA ASN A 54 14.59 3.37 -2.24
C ASN A 54 15.41 3.47 -0.95
N ARG A 55 16.51 4.22 -1.04
CA ARG A 55 17.46 4.45 0.07
C ARG A 55 16.89 5.30 1.21
N GLU A 56 15.69 5.87 1.06
CA GLU A 56 14.98 6.55 2.15
C GLU A 56 14.41 5.55 3.17
N ILE A 57 14.26 4.28 2.77
CA ILE A 57 13.84 3.21 3.66
C ILE A 57 15.07 2.70 4.41
N GLU A 58 15.08 2.92 5.72
CA GLU A 58 16.16 2.46 6.59
C GLU A 58 16.37 0.93 6.46
N PRO A 59 17.64 0.49 6.35
CA PRO A 59 17.97 -0.93 6.40
C PRO A 59 17.36 -1.63 7.61
N VAL A 60 17.15 -2.94 7.48
CA VAL A 60 16.51 -3.74 8.52
C VAL A 60 17.23 -5.07 8.68
N SER A 61 17.44 -5.46 9.92
CA SER A 61 17.93 -6.80 10.24
C SER A 61 16.83 -7.83 10.03
N ALA A 62 17.22 -9.03 9.60
CA ALA A 62 16.35 -10.15 9.37
C ALA A 62 17.10 -11.46 9.66
N ARG A 63 16.32 -12.50 9.97
CA ARG A 63 16.81 -13.86 10.23
C ARG A 63 15.98 -14.87 9.47
N VAL A 64 16.52 -16.07 9.25
CA VAL A 64 15.72 -17.14 8.67
C VAL A 64 14.58 -17.49 9.61
N MET A 65 13.35 -17.53 9.10
CA MET A 65 12.20 -17.87 9.91
C MET A 65 12.14 -19.39 10.17
N PRO A 66 11.41 -19.85 11.20
CA PRO A 66 11.20 -21.28 11.42
C PRO A 66 10.62 -21.97 10.17
N GLY A 67 11.27 -23.05 9.72
CA GLY A 67 10.90 -23.76 8.48
C GLY A 67 11.24 -22.99 7.19
N GLY A 68 11.95 -21.86 7.28
CA GLY A 68 12.36 -21.03 6.16
C GLY A 68 13.75 -21.36 5.60
N TRP A 69 14.50 -22.29 6.22
CA TRP A 69 15.80 -22.73 5.74
C TRP A 69 15.64 -23.95 4.84
N LEU A 70 15.80 -23.77 3.53
CA LEU A 70 15.61 -24.79 2.50
C LEU A 70 16.90 -24.93 1.67
N PRO A 71 18.00 -25.45 2.25
CA PRO A 71 19.27 -25.57 1.54
C PRO A 71 19.18 -26.54 0.36
N GLU A 72 20.14 -26.49 -0.56
CA GLU A 72 20.23 -27.44 -1.68
C GLU A 72 20.29 -28.89 -1.19
N GLY A 73 19.36 -29.73 -1.65
CA GLY A 73 19.29 -31.15 -1.26
C GLY A 73 18.01 -31.84 -1.75
N ALA A 74 17.79 -33.08 -1.31
CA ALA A 74 16.64 -33.88 -1.76
C ALA A 74 15.27 -33.26 -1.40
N ASP A 75 15.22 -32.47 -0.32
CA ASP A 75 14.00 -31.85 0.21
C ASP A 75 14.03 -30.30 0.15
N GLY A 76 14.99 -29.69 -0.55
CA GLY A 76 15.21 -28.24 -0.54
C GLY A 76 15.93 -27.68 -1.76
N GLU A 77 15.72 -26.39 -2.05
CA GLU A 77 16.07 -25.77 -3.33
C GLU A 77 16.94 -24.51 -3.17
N ASP A 78 17.89 -24.50 -2.25
CA ASP A 78 18.77 -23.33 -1.98
C ASP A 78 17.99 -22.02 -1.74
N VAL A 79 16.92 -22.07 -0.94
CA VAL A 79 16.08 -20.93 -0.59
C VAL A 79 16.20 -20.63 0.91
N ALA A 80 16.23 -19.35 1.24
CA ALA A 80 15.97 -18.87 2.59
C ALA A 80 14.80 -17.89 2.61
N VAL A 81 13.84 -18.16 3.48
CA VAL A 81 12.73 -17.25 3.82
C VAL A 81 13.11 -16.49 5.09
N LEU A 82 13.27 -15.19 4.95
CA LEU A 82 13.72 -14.30 6.03
C LEU A 82 12.54 -13.57 6.66
N ARG A 83 12.57 -13.46 7.99
CA ARG A 83 11.71 -12.59 8.79
C ARG A 83 12.49 -11.34 9.17
N LEU A 84 11.95 -10.18 8.83
CA LEU A 84 12.44 -8.87 9.26
C LEU A 84 12.12 -8.64 10.74
N ASP A 85 13.05 -8.00 11.46
CA ASP A 85 12.90 -7.68 12.88
C ASP A 85 11.82 -6.61 13.13
N SER A 86 11.61 -5.72 12.16
CA SER A 86 10.52 -4.73 12.17
C SER A 86 9.89 -4.62 10.78
N PRO A 87 8.58 -4.31 10.67
CA PRO A 87 7.94 -4.21 9.38
C PRO A 87 8.49 -3.05 8.55
N ARG A 88 8.40 -3.18 7.24
CA ARG A 88 8.67 -2.11 6.26
C ARG A 88 7.42 -1.82 5.44
N PRO A 89 6.36 -1.28 6.08
CA PRO A 89 5.08 -1.10 5.43
C PRO A 89 5.10 -0.02 4.33
N GLN A 90 6.10 0.87 4.36
CA GLN A 90 6.37 1.87 3.33
C GLN A 90 6.91 1.26 2.02
N ALA A 91 7.47 0.05 2.09
CA ALA A 91 7.98 -0.66 0.93
C ALA A 91 6.85 -1.43 0.23
N ARG A 92 6.68 -1.21 -1.08
CA ARG A 92 5.83 -2.08 -1.91
C ARG A 92 6.43 -3.47 -1.94
N ARG A 93 5.61 -4.50 -1.72
CA ARG A 93 6.00 -5.90 -1.94
C ARG A 93 6.19 -6.24 -3.42
N ALA A 94 6.96 -7.29 -3.67
CA ALA A 94 7.06 -7.92 -4.97
C ALA A 94 5.75 -8.62 -5.36
N PRO A 95 5.25 -8.42 -6.59
CA PRO A 95 4.10 -9.17 -7.09
C PRO A 95 4.58 -10.53 -7.63
N LEU A 96 4.36 -11.58 -6.83
CA LEU A 96 4.75 -12.95 -7.15
C LEU A 96 3.84 -13.59 -8.21
N GLU A 97 4.41 -14.42 -9.08
CA GLU A 97 3.72 -15.16 -10.13
C GLU A 97 4.27 -16.59 -10.18
N THR A 98 3.39 -17.60 -10.13
CA THR A 98 3.78 -19.01 -10.19
C THR A 98 3.85 -19.53 -11.62
N GLY A 99 3.17 -18.89 -12.57
CA GLY A 99 3.23 -19.28 -13.98
C GLY A 99 4.58 -19.00 -14.63
N LEU A 100 5.25 -20.05 -15.11
CA LEU A 100 6.52 -19.98 -15.85
C LEU A 100 6.48 -20.94 -17.06
N TRP A 101 6.93 -20.48 -18.23
CA TRP A 101 6.94 -21.30 -19.45
C TRP A 101 8.10 -20.98 -20.37
N GLY A 102 8.49 -21.96 -21.20
CA GLY A 102 9.53 -21.83 -22.23
C GLY A 102 9.27 -20.67 -23.19
N GLY A 103 10.32 -19.92 -23.52
CA GLY A 103 10.31 -18.75 -24.38
C GLY A 103 9.87 -17.43 -23.71
N MET A 104 9.45 -17.45 -22.44
CA MET A 104 9.09 -16.23 -21.72
C MET A 104 10.28 -15.26 -21.63
N GLU A 105 10.07 -13.99 -21.99
CA GLU A 105 11.07 -12.93 -21.82
C GLU A 105 11.08 -12.42 -20.38
N VAL A 106 12.27 -12.43 -19.78
CA VAL A 106 12.48 -12.06 -18.38
C VAL A 106 13.73 -11.21 -18.23
N TYR A 107 13.87 -10.57 -17.07
CA TYR A 107 15.08 -9.89 -16.67
C TYR A 107 15.37 -10.11 -15.19
N ALA A 108 16.63 -9.98 -14.78
CA ALA A 108 17.04 -9.99 -13.38
C ALA A 108 17.97 -8.82 -13.10
N THR A 109 17.82 -8.21 -11.93
CA THR A 109 18.68 -7.11 -11.48
C THR A 109 19.46 -7.55 -10.24
N GLY A 110 20.78 -7.65 -10.37
CA GLY A 110 21.69 -8.00 -9.27
C GLY A 110 22.62 -6.85 -8.90
N TYR A 111 23.29 -6.98 -7.76
CA TYR A 111 24.11 -5.94 -7.14
C TYR A 111 25.53 -6.45 -6.89
N ALA A 112 26.24 -6.69 -8.00
CA ALA A 112 27.64 -7.12 -7.96
C ALA A 112 28.58 -5.97 -7.55
N GLU A 113 29.77 -6.31 -7.07
CA GLU A 113 30.81 -5.33 -6.73
C GLU A 113 31.10 -4.39 -7.93
N GLY A 114 31.09 -3.09 -7.66
CA GLY A 114 31.23 -2.03 -8.68
C GLY A 114 29.93 -1.65 -9.40
N PHE A 115 28.81 -2.31 -9.09
CA PHE A 115 27.48 -2.03 -9.65
C PHE A 115 26.46 -1.85 -8.52
N ASP A 116 26.74 -0.92 -7.60
CA ASP A 116 25.89 -0.66 -6.43
C ASP A 116 24.48 -0.18 -6.80
N ASP A 117 24.32 0.47 -7.95
CA ASP A 117 23.03 0.91 -8.50
C ASP A 117 22.27 -0.20 -9.24
N GLY A 118 22.85 -1.41 -9.30
CA GLY A 118 22.27 -2.59 -9.92
C GLY A 118 22.64 -2.75 -11.39
N MET A 119 22.79 -4.00 -11.81
CA MET A 119 22.96 -4.38 -13.22
C MET A 119 21.82 -5.30 -13.64
N SER A 120 21.11 -4.91 -14.69
CA SER A 120 19.99 -5.69 -15.24
C SER A 120 20.45 -6.56 -16.40
N LEU A 121 20.08 -7.84 -16.37
CA LEU A 121 20.37 -8.82 -17.39
C LEU A 121 19.06 -9.29 -18.01
N TRP A 122 18.97 -9.25 -19.34
CA TRP A 122 17.82 -9.74 -20.07
C TRP A 122 18.05 -11.17 -20.53
N GLY A 123 16.98 -11.96 -20.57
CA GLY A 123 17.06 -13.30 -21.12
C GLY A 123 15.71 -13.88 -21.47
N ARG A 124 15.76 -15.12 -21.93
CA ARG A 124 14.58 -15.94 -22.17
C ARG A 124 14.65 -17.19 -21.32
N ILE A 125 13.48 -17.62 -20.88
CA ILE A 125 13.30 -18.94 -20.29
C ILE A 125 13.52 -19.97 -21.39
N GLY A 126 14.62 -20.72 -21.35
CA GLY A 126 14.96 -21.71 -22.39
C GLY A 126 14.04 -22.93 -22.31
N GLY A 127 14.38 -23.85 -21.40
CA GLY A 127 13.60 -25.04 -21.06
C GLY A 127 13.90 -25.50 -19.63
N ALA A 128 13.06 -26.36 -19.07
CA ALA A 128 13.32 -26.97 -17.76
C ALA A 128 14.48 -27.98 -17.88
N SER A 129 15.54 -27.80 -17.10
CA SER A 129 16.59 -28.80 -16.90
C SER A 129 16.41 -29.37 -15.49
N GLY A 130 15.58 -30.40 -15.37
CA GLY A 130 15.10 -30.86 -14.07
C GLY A 130 14.22 -29.81 -13.39
N GLU A 131 14.47 -29.55 -12.10
CA GLU A 131 13.72 -28.58 -11.27
C GLU A 131 14.22 -27.12 -11.45
N ARG A 132 15.31 -26.91 -12.19
CA ARG A 132 15.91 -25.59 -12.47
C ARG A 132 15.65 -25.14 -13.90
N VAL A 133 15.38 -23.84 -14.06
CA VAL A 133 15.08 -23.26 -15.36
C VAL A 133 16.25 -22.42 -15.86
N GLN A 134 16.66 -22.68 -17.11
CA GLN A 134 17.77 -22.01 -17.75
C GLN A 134 17.35 -20.61 -18.24
N LEU A 135 18.13 -19.59 -17.86
CA LEU A 135 18.04 -18.23 -18.39
C LEU A 135 19.12 -18.03 -19.45
N ASP A 136 18.73 -17.93 -20.72
CA ASP A 136 19.67 -17.69 -21.83
C ASP A 136 19.99 -16.21 -21.93
N ALA A 137 21.29 -15.85 -21.77
CA ALA A 137 21.75 -14.47 -21.96
C ALA A 137 21.69 -14.07 -23.44
N VAL A 138 21.33 -12.81 -23.72
CA VAL A 138 21.25 -12.28 -25.09
C VAL A 138 22.63 -11.96 -25.66
N THR A 139 23.61 -11.59 -24.82
CA THR A 139 24.99 -11.25 -25.22
C THR A 139 26.07 -11.74 -24.25
N LYS A 140 27.34 -11.81 -24.71
CA LYS A 140 28.51 -12.20 -23.90
C LYS A 140 28.83 -11.24 -22.74
N ALA A 141 28.30 -10.01 -22.75
CA ALA A 141 28.52 -9.01 -21.71
C ALA A 141 27.55 -9.16 -20.51
N GLU A 142 26.55 -10.03 -20.62
CA GLU A 142 25.42 -10.17 -19.70
C GLU A 142 25.54 -11.41 -18.78
N VAL A 143 26.77 -11.69 -18.33
CA VAL A 143 27.06 -12.82 -17.45
C VAL A 143 26.81 -12.43 -15.99
N VAL A 144 25.96 -13.21 -15.31
CA VAL A 144 25.71 -13.15 -13.86
C VAL A 144 27.02 -13.31 -13.09
N ARG A 145 27.29 -12.40 -12.15
CA ARG A 145 28.46 -12.39 -11.25
C ARG A 145 28.02 -12.57 -9.79
N ALA A 146 28.97 -12.83 -8.89
CA ALA A 146 28.72 -12.75 -7.45
C ALA A 146 28.00 -11.43 -7.10
N GLY A 147 26.89 -11.51 -6.34
CA GLY A 147 25.98 -10.39 -6.05
C GLY A 147 24.62 -10.45 -6.75
N PHE A 148 24.40 -11.43 -7.64
CA PHE A 148 23.09 -11.70 -8.25
C PHE A 148 22.29 -12.81 -7.54
N SER A 149 22.92 -13.65 -6.74
CA SER A 149 22.23 -14.73 -6.03
C SER A 149 21.14 -14.17 -5.13
N GLY A 150 19.93 -14.72 -5.24
CA GLY A 150 18.71 -14.25 -4.59
C GLY A 150 17.99 -13.11 -5.31
N ALA A 151 18.50 -12.62 -6.45
CA ALA A 151 17.84 -11.57 -7.23
C ALA A 151 16.53 -12.07 -7.86
N ALA A 152 15.53 -11.20 -7.94
CA ALA A 152 14.27 -11.50 -8.61
C ALA A 152 14.46 -11.66 -10.13
N VAL A 153 13.97 -12.78 -10.66
CA VAL A 153 13.69 -12.93 -12.09
C VAL A 153 12.28 -12.40 -12.36
N CYS A 154 12.19 -11.40 -13.22
CA CYS A 154 10.97 -10.62 -13.44
C CYS A 154 10.47 -10.79 -14.88
N THR A 155 9.16 -10.85 -15.08
CA THR A 155 8.56 -10.75 -16.41
C THR A 155 8.86 -9.39 -17.03
N ARG A 156 9.02 -9.36 -18.37
CA ARG A 156 9.21 -8.10 -19.10
C ARG A 156 8.05 -7.13 -18.80
N PRO A 157 8.35 -5.88 -18.38
CA PRO A 157 7.31 -4.89 -18.14
C PRO A 157 6.58 -4.59 -19.46
N ARG A 158 5.25 -4.47 -19.39
CA ARG A 158 4.41 -4.02 -20.49
C ARG A 158 3.62 -2.80 -20.04
N GLU A 159 3.21 -1.96 -20.98
CA GLU A 159 2.38 -0.80 -20.67
C GLU A 159 1.11 -1.24 -19.92
N GLY A 160 0.85 -0.62 -18.76
CA GLY A 160 -0.27 -0.97 -17.88
C GLY A 160 -0.14 -2.30 -17.11
N ARG A 161 0.98 -3.03 -17.22
CA ARG A 161 1.22 -4.28 -16.45
C ARG A 161 2.58 -4.23 -15.76
N PRO A 162 2.62 -4.08 -14.42
CA PRO A 162 3.89 -4.08 -13.70
C PRO A 162 4.56 -5.46 -13.78
N ALA A 163 5.89 -5.45 -13.83
CA ALA A 163 6.72 -6.65 -13.82
C ALA A 163 6.34 -7.57 -12.64
N ARG A 164 6.33 -8.88 -12.89
CA ARG A 164 6.00 -9.93 -11.92
C ARG A 164 7.23 -10.77 -11.63
N VAL A 165 7.43 -11.14 -10.36
CA VAL A 165 8.55 -12.01 -9.96
C VAL A 165 8.13 -13.47 -10.18
N VAL A 166 8.88 -14.17 -11.04
CA VAL A 166 8.62 -15.57 -11.42
C VAL A 166 9.64 -16.55 -10.86
N GLY A 167 10.75 -16.06 -10.30
CA GLY A 167 11.73 -16.89 -9.62
C GLY A 167 12.88 -16.09 -9.01
N LEU A 168 13.85 -16.81 -8.45
CA LEU A 168 15.09 -16.26 -7.89
C LEU A 168 16.29 -16.76 -8.69
N VAL A 169 17.29 -15.90 -8.93
CA VAL A 169 18.58 -16.30 -9.49
C VAL A 169 19.39 -17.05 -8.43
N VAL A 170 19.91 -18.23 -8.77
CA VAL A 170 20.71 -19.05 -7.84
C VAL A 170 22.19 -18.94 -8.11
N SER A 171 22.56 -19.28 -9.34
CA SER A 171 23.95 -19.43 -9.76
C SER A 171 24.04 -19.19 -11.26
N TRP A 172 25.27 -19.00 -11.71
CA TRP A 172 25.58 -19.00 -13.14
C TRP A 172 26.49 -20.19 -13.47
N ARG A 173 26.48 -20.60 -14.75
CA ARG A 173 27.20 -21.78 -15.23
C ARG A 173 28.69 -21.84 -14.83
N GLY A 174 29.36 -20.71 -14.65
CA GLY A 174 30.77 -20.68 -14.28
C GLY A 174 31.07 -21.07 -12.82
N ASP A 175 30.07 -21.10 -11.95
CA ASP A 175 30.26 -21.46 -10.52
C ASP A 175 30.21 -22.98 -10.26
N LEU A 176 29.77 -23.79 -11.22
CA LEU A 176 29.55 -25.24 -11.05
C LEU A 176 30.81 -26.12 -11.23
N GLY A 177 31.98 -25.53 -11.45
CA GLY A 177 33.26 -26.28 -11.56
C GLY A 177 33.34 -27.30 -12.71
N ALA A 178 32.36 -27.30 -13.63
CA ALA A 178 32.31 -28.23 -14.75
C ALA A 178 33.29 -27.81 -15.87
N LEU A 179 34.05 -28.77 -16.41
CA LEU A 179 34.92 -28.58 -17.58
C LEU A 179 34.09 -28.07 -18.76
N LEU A 180 34.41 -26.88 -19.27
CA LEU A 180 33.72 -26.26 -20.38
C LEU A 180 34.40 -26.65 -21.71
N PRO A 181 33.64 -27.12 -22.73
CA PRO A 181 34.17 -27.24 -24.09
C PRO A 181 34.60 -25.86 -24.60
N GLU A 182 35.78 -25.75 -25.22
CA GLU A 182 36.39 -24.48 -25.67
C GLU A 182 35.49 -23.65 -26.62
N ASP A 183 34.52 -24.29 -27.29
CA ASP A 183 33.64 -23.66 -28.28
C ASP A 183 32.25 -23.20 -27.76
N ASN A 184 31.94 -23.35 -26.47
CA ASN A 184 30.56 -23.15 -26.00
C ASN A 184 30.23 -21.69 -25.64
N ARG A 185 29.67 -20.94 -26.61
CA ARG A 185 29.26 -19.52 -26.55
C ARG A 185 27.99 -19.23 -25.71
N LEU A 186 27.49 -20.18 -24.90
CA LEU A 186 26.21 -20.08 -24.19
C LEU A 186 26.43 -19.74 -22.70
N SER A 187 26.22 -18.45 -22.36
CA SER A 187 26.14 -17.96 -20.98
C SER A 187 24.71 -18.13 -20.49
N PHE A 188 24.48 -19.01 -19.52
CA PHE A 188 23.17 -19.18 -18.91
C PHE A 188 23.24 -19.19 -17.38
N SER A 189 22.13 -18.79 -16.76
CA SER A 189 21.95 -18.77 -15.31
C SER A 189 20.85 -19.72 -14.90
N TYR A 190 20.89 -20.19 -13.66
CA TYR A 190 19.84 -21.04 -13.08
C TYR A 190 18.92 -20.21 -12.20
N LEU A 191 17.63 -20.54 -12.24
CA LEU A 191 16.62 -19.95 -11.38
C LEU A 191 15.79 -21.01 -10.66
N ILE A 192 15.31 -20.66 -9.45
CA ILE A 192 14.27 -21.41 -8.73
C ILE A 192 12.93 -20.72 -8.98
N PRO A 193 11.95 -21.38 -9.62
CA PRO A 193 10.63 -20.81 -9.86
C PRO A 193 9.89 -20.52 -8.55
N ILE A 194 9.08 -19.46 -8.50
CA ILE A 194 8.22 -19.17 -7.33
C ILE A 194 7.27 -20.34 -7.05
N ASP A 195 6.80 -21.05 -8.07
CA ASP A 195 5.96 -22.24 -7.92
C ASP A 195 6.65 -23.32 -7.09
N ARG A 196 7.92 -23.61 -7.40
CA ARG A 196 8.76 -24.54 -6.64
C ARG A 196 8.99 -24.07 -5.20
N ILE A 197 9.23 -22.77 -5.00
CA ILE A 197 9.37 -22.19 -3.65
C ILE A 197 8.06 -22.35 -2.85
N ALA A 198 6.90 -22.18 -3.49
CA ALA A 198 5.59 -22.36 -2.88
C ALA A 198 5.28 -23.83 -2.55
N GLU A 199 5.83 -24.80 -3.28
CA GLU A 199 5.74 -26.22 -2.91
C GLU A 199 6.45 -26.49 -1.58
N LEU A 200 7.63 -25.89 -1.38
CA LEU A 200 8.48 -26.13 -0.21
C LEU A 200 8.14 -25.25 1.00
N SER A 201 7.60 -24.05 0.77
CA SER A 201 7.30 -23.09 1.82
C SER A 201 5.80 -22.77 1.89
N PRO A 202 5.09 -23.19 2.95
CA PRO A 202 3.68 -22.83 3.16
C PRO A 202 3.44 -21.31 3.19
N VAL A 203 4.40 -20.55 3.72
CA VAL A 203 4.34 -19.08 3.77
C VAL A 203 4.33 -18.51 2.35
N ILE A 204 5.23 -18.96 1.49
CA ILE A 204 5.30 -18.47 0.11
C ILE A 204 4.09 -18.92 -0.70
N ARG A 205 3.60 -20.15 -0.49
CA ARG A 205 2.34 -20.63 -1.08
C ARG A 205 1.17 -19.71 -0.75
N GLU A 206 1.07 -19.29 0.51
CA GLU A 206 0.03 -18.39 0.96
C GLU A 206 0.18 -16.97 0.36
N LEU A 207 1.42 -16.49 0.19
CA LEU A 207 1.71 -15.15 -0.34
C LEU A 207 1.65 -15.04 -1.86
N SER A 208 1.90 -16.13 -2.59
CA SER A 208 1.83 -16.20 -4.06
C SER A 208 0.44 -16.60 -4.59
N SER A 209 -0.47 -17.02 -3.70
CA SER A 209 -1.85 -17.34 -4.10
C SER A 209 -2.55 -16.16 -4.79
N PRO A 210 -3.37 -16.38 -5.83
CA PRO A 210 -4.16 -15.31 -6.45
C PRO A 210 -5.13 -14.60 -5.49
N ARG A 211 -5.45 -15.21 -4.34
CA ARG A 211 -6.32 -14.64 -3.30
C ARG A 211 -5.55 -14.04 -2.12
N ALA A 212 -4.21 -14.08 -2.17
CA ALA A 212 -3.31 -13.56 -1.14
C ALA A 212 -3.53 -12.07 -0.87
N TRP A 213 -3.90 -11.33 -1.90
CA TRP A 213 -4.01 -9.87 -1.91
C TRP A 213 -5.23 -9.44 -2.71
N ASP A 214 -5.81 -8.29 -2.36
CA ASP A 214 -6.88 -7.67 -3.14
C ASP A 214 -6.36 -6.35 -3.71
N HIS A 215 -5.75 -6.42 -4.90
CA HIS A 215 -5.12 -5.26 -5.55
C HIS A 215 -6.12 -4.14 -5.84
N GLY A 216 -7.38 -4.48 -6.19
CA GLY A 216 -8.41 -3.48 -6.41
C GLY A 216 -8.79 -2.75 -5.13
N PHE A 217 -8.81 -3.46 -3.99
CA PHE A 217 -8.97 -2.86 -2.68
C PHE A 217 -7.76 -2.00 -2.29
N GLU A 218 -6.53 -2.48 -2.50
CA GLU A 218 -5.30 -1.72 -2.25
C GLU A 218 -5.30 -0.39 -3.01
N GLU A 219 -5.62 -0.41 -4.32
CA GLU A 219 -5.65 0.79 -5.16
C GLU A 219 -6.71 1.79 -4.68
N ARG A 220 -7.93 1.32 -4.40
CA ARG A 220 -9.02 2.18 -3.90
C ARG A 220 -8.70 2.77 -2.52
N LEU A 221 -7.99 2.03 -1.67
CA LEU A 221 -7.65 2.49 -0.34
C LEU A 221 -6.45 3.44 -0.35
N THR A 222 -5.44 3.14 -1.15
CA THR A 222 -4.30 4.03 -1.43
C THR A 222 -4.80 5.38 -1.95
N ARG A 223 -5.67 5.39 -2.95
CA ARG A 223 -6.30 6.62 -3.47
C ARG A 223 -7.03 7.40 -2.38
N TRP A 224 -7.76 6.71 -1.51
CA TRP A 224 -8.46 7.35 -0.39
C TRP A 224 -7.50 8.01 0.60
N PHE A 225 -6.37 7.37 0.93
CA PHE A 225 -5.35 7.98 1.78
C PHE A 225 -4.69 9.19 1.11
N ASP A 226 -4.35 9.08 -0.18
CA ASP A 226 -3.54 10.07 -0.90
C ASP A 226 -4.34 11.31 -1.32
N ASP A 227 -5.62 11.16 -1.64
CA ASP A 227 -6.48 12.26 -2.05
C ASP A 227 -7.37 12.73 -0.87
N PRO A 228 -7.11 13.93 -0.31
CA PRO A 228 -7.92 14.47 0.78
C PRO A 228 -9.37 14.82 0.38
N ASP A 229 -9.66 14.94 -0.92
CA ASP A 229 -11.00 15.22 -1.46
C ASP A 229 -11.84 13.95 -1.69
N GLU A 230 -11.27 12.75 -1.46
CA GLU A 230 -12.03 11.51 -1.34
C GLU A 230 -12.92 11.49 -0.08
N ASP A 231 -13.98 10.66 -0.09
CA ASP A 231 -15.02 10.58 0.96
C ASP A 231 -14.44 10.76 2.39
N PRO A 232 -14.90 11.74 3.19
CA PRO A 232 -14.35 11.97 4.53
C PRO A 232 -14.60 10.82 5.52
N VAL A 233 -15.55 9.94 5.21
CA VAL A 233 -15.81 8.69 5.94
C VAL A 233 -15.91 7.59 4.90
N LYS A 234 -15.10 6.54 5.04
CA LYS A 234 -15.13 5.34 4.20
C LYS A 234 -15.52 4.15 5.08
N ILE A 235 -16.59 3.46 4.71
CA ILE A 235 -16.99 2.18 5.33
C ILE A 235 -16.61 1.05 4.39
N THR A 236 -16.00 -0.01 4.91
CA THR A 236 -15.62 -1.18 4.12
C THR A 236 -15.76 -2.47 4.92
N VAL A 237 -15.97 -3.58 4.20
CA VAL A 237 -16.02 -4.93 4.77
C VAL A 237 -14.73 -5.67 4.40
N VAL A 238 -14.03 -6.14 5.42
CA VAL A 238 -12.76 -6.84 5.34
C VAL A 238 -12.87 -8.13 6.16
N PRO A 239 -13.26 -9.25 5.51
CA PRO A 239 -13.36 -10.54 6.17
C PRO A 239 -12.00 -10.99 6.72
N PRO A 240 -11.91 -11.52 7.95
CA PRO A 240 -10.66 -12.02 8.53
C PRO A 240 -9.99 -13.07 7.65
N GLY A 241 -8.66 -13.00 7.52
CA GLY A 241 -7.87 -13.95 6.73
C GLY A 241 -8.03 -13.83 5.21
N SER A 242 -8.85 -12.92 4.71
CA SER A 242 -8.99 -12.66 3.27
C SER A 242 -7.81 -11.86 2.72
N GLY A 243 -7.64 -11.86 1.39
CA GLY A 243 -6.68 -10.98 0.73
C GLY A 243 -6.89 -9.49 1.05
N LYS A 244 -8.13 -9.06 1.36
CA LYS A 244 -8.42 -7.70 1.85
C LYS A 244 -7.86 -7.45 3.23
N ASP A 245 -7.93 -8.42 4.15
CA ASP A 245 -7.38 -8.30 5.50
C ASP A 245 -5.87 -8.12 5.43
N ARG A 246 -5.19 -8.95 4.64
CA ARG A 246 -3.74 -8.81 4.42
C ARG A 246 -3.38 -7.47 3.78
N SER A 247 -4.15 -7.04 2.77
CA SER A 247 -3.98 -5.74 2.11
C SER A 247 -4.19 -4.55 3.06
N LEU A 248 -5.19 -4.62 3.94
CA LEU A 248 -5.46 -3.60 4.96
C LEU A 248 -4.32 -3.51 5.97
N ARG A 249 -3.83 -4.66 6.46
CA ARG A 249 -2.69 -4.71 7.39
C ARG A 249 -1.44 -4.07 6.79
N HIS A 250 -1.23 -4.23 5.48
CA HIS A 250 -0.13 -3.57 4.77
C HIS A 250 -0.30 -2.04 4.72
N LEU A 251 -1.52 -1.56 4.50
CA LEU A 251 -1.83 -0.13 4.37
C LEU A 251 -2.12 0.58 5.69
N THR A 252 -2.12 -0.14 6.82
CA THR A 252 -2.43 0.42 8.15
C THR A 252 -1.49 1.57 8.53
N HIS A 253 -0.23 1.51 8.11
CA HIS A 253 0.77 2.55 8.36
C HIS A 253 0.42 3.94 7.80
N ARG A 254 -0.52 4.01 6.84
CA ARG A 254 -0.99 5.27 6.26
C ARG A 254 -2.04 5.98 7.13
N ALA A 255 -2.59 5.29 8.12
CA ALA A 255 -3.45 5.89 9.12
C ALA A 255 -2.60 6.60 10.18
N HIS A 256 -3.02 7.79 10.60
CA HIS A 256 -2.35 8.51 11.68
C HIS A 256 -2.69 7.92 13.04
N VAL A 257 -3.93 7.43 13.18
CA VAL A 257 -4.42 6.78 14.40
C VAL A 257 -5.11 5.48 14.00
N VAL A 258 -4.80 4.39 14.70
CA VAL A 258 -5.39 3.07 14.48
C VAL A 258 -6.03 2.59 15.77
N HIS A 259 -7.32 2.25 15.71
CA HIS A 259 -8.07 1.66 16.80
C HIS A 259 -8.57 0.28 16.38
N ARG A 260 -8.31 -0.73 17.19
CA ARG A 260 -8.85 -2.09 16.97
C ARG A 260 -10.11 -2.27 17.82
N GLY A 261 -11.11 -2.97 17.29
CA GLY A 261 -12.32 -3.30 18.05
C GLY A 261 -12.00 -3.95 19.39
N GLY A 262 -12.62 -3.46 20.47
CA GLY A 262 -12.36 -3.92 21.83
C GLY A 262 -11.12 -3.33 22.51
N ALA A 263 -10.32 -2.51 21.81
CA ALA A 263 -9.22 -1.78 22.43
C ALA A 263 -9.72 -0.62 23.31
N SER A 264 -8.81 -0.07 24.13
CA SER A 264 -9.11 1.07 25.00
C SER A 264 -9.53 2.31 24.19
N ARG A 265 -10.74 2.81 24.47
CA ARG A 265 -11.24 4.07 23.90
C ARG A 265 -10.50 5.31 24.44
N PRO A 266 -10.12 5.38 25.74
CA PRO A 266 -9.20 6.40 26.22
C PRO A 266 -7.93 6.53 25.36
N ASP A 267 -7.30 5.41 25.00
CA ASP A 267 -6.10 5.44 24.17
C ASP A 267 -6.40 6.04 22.79
N LEU A 268 -7.53 5.71 22.17
CA LEU A 268 -7.95 6.35 20.91
C LEU A 268 -8.10 7.87 21.06
N ILE A 269 -8.65 8.34 22.19
CA ILE A 269 -8.79 9.77 22.47
C ILE A 269 -7.40 10.41 22.56
N ASP A 270 -6.49 9.82 23.33
CA ASP A 270 -5.15 10.36 23.55
C ASP A 270 -4.39 10.47 22.23
N HIS A 271 -4.29 9.37 21.46
CA HIS A 271 -3.61 9.36 20.16
C HIS A 271 -4.26 10.32 19.14
N ALA A 272 -5.58 10.52 19.21
CA ALA A 272 -6.28 11.49 18.37
C ALA A 272 -5.94 12.92 18.76
N LEU A 273 -5.92 13.24 20.05
CA LEU A 273 -5.57 14.57 20.55
C LEU A 273 -4.10 14.91 20.30
N ASP A 274 -3.18 13.93 20.26
CA ASP A 274 -1.79 14.15 19.86
C ASP A 274 -1.64 14.71 18.43
N GLN A 275 -2.67 14.54 17.59
CA GLN A 275 -2.70 15.10 16.23
C GLN A 275 -3.25 16.54 16.17
N VAL A 276 -3.66 17.12 17.31
CA VAL A 276 -4.25 18.45 17.41
C VAL A 276 -3.39 19.33 18.31
N THR A 277 -3.15 20.57 17.89
CA THR A 277 -2.40 21.54 18.70
C THR A 277 -3.33 22.31 19.63
N PHE A 278 -3.01 22.32 20.93
CA PHE A 278 -3.77 23.02 21.97
C PHE A 278 -2.95 24.12 22.66
N PRO A 279 -3.59 25.23 23.07
CA PRO A 279 -3.03 26.10 24.10
C PRO A 279 -2.83 25.34 25.42
N ALA A 280 -1.85 25.78 26.21
CA ALA A 280 -1.58 25.18 27.51
C ALA A 280 -2.83 25.15 28.40
N GLY A 281 -3.14 23.99 28.98
CA GLY A 281 -4.25 23.81 29.91
C GLY A 281 -5.61 23.47 29.29
N GLU A 282 -5.77 23.51 27.95
CA GLU A 282 -7.07 23.20 27.32
C GLU A 282 -7.29 21.70 27.08
N TYR A 283 -6.24 20.87 27.07
CA TYR A 283 -6.30 19.45 26.72
C TYR A 283 -7.41 18.69 27.45
N LEU A 284 -7.53 18.86 28.78
CA LEU A 284 -8.51 18.13 29.59
C LEU A 284 -9.96 18.42 29.19
N ALA A 285 -10.27 19.65 28.79
CA ALA A 285 -11.62 19.99 28.35
C ALA A 285 -12.01 19.25 27.05
N TYR A 286 -11.07 19.09 26.12
CA TYR A 286 -11.29 18.32 24.89
C TYR A 286 -11.33 16.81 25.18
N TRP A 287 -10.48 16.33 26.08
CA TRP A 287 -10.48 14.94 26.53
C TRP A 287 -11.84 14.56 27.15
N ASP A 288 -12.35 15.38 28.08
CA ASP A 288 -13.65 15.22 28.74
C ASP A 288 -14.81 15.23 27.76
N TRP A 289 -14.76 16.15 26.81
CA TRP A 289 -15.74 16.20 25.74
C TRP A 289 -15.68 14.96 24.85
N LEU A 290 -14.51 14.46 24.47
CA LEU A 290 -14.41 13.28 23.61
C LEU A 290 -14.93 12.02 24.29
N ARG A 291 -14.67 11.84 25.59
CA ARG A 291 -15.23 10.72 26.36
C ARG A 291 -16.71 10.87 26.74
N GLY A 292 -17.29 12.06 26.56
CA GLY A 292 -18.70 12.34 26.90
C GLY A 292 -18.96 12.68 28.35
N ALA A 293 -17.93 13.10 29.06
CA ALA A 293 -18.03 13.59 30.43
C ALA A 293 -18.22 15.11 30.51
N GLY A 294 -17.98 15.84 29.41
CA GLY A 294 -18.02 17.30 29.38
C GLY A 294 -18.72 17.91 28.16
N PRO A 295 -19.04 19.22 28.22
CA PRO A 295 -19.64 19.95 27.10
C PRO A 295 -18.64 20.12 25.96
N ARG A 296 -19.14 20.36 24.74
CA ARG A 296 -18.31 20.66 23.58
C ARG A 296 -17.56 21.99 23.78
N PRO A 297 -16.23 22.04 23.61
CA PRO A 297 -15.47 23.29 23.63
C PRO A 297 -15.90 24.22 22.48
N ALA A 298 -16.01 25.52 22.77
CA ALA A 298 -16.57 26.52 21.85
C ALA A 298 -15.85 26.57 20.49
N ARG A 299 -14.52 26.44 20.48
CA ARG A 299 -13.68 26.50 19.28
C ARG A 299 -13.35 25.14 18.68
N ALA A 300 -14.05 24.07 19.05
CA ALA A 300 -13.70 22.72 18.60
C ALA A 300 -13.70 22.54 17.07
N ALA A 301 -14.57 23.26 16.34
CA ALA A 301 -14.60 23.21 14.88
C ALA A 301 -13.39 23.93 14.23
N ASP A 302 -12.86 24.95 14.92
CA ASP A 302 -11.74 25.75 14.43
C ASP A 302 -10.40 25.04 14.68
N ARG A 303 -10.40 23.97 15.49
CA ARG A 303 -9.22 23.18 15.86
C ARG A 303 -8.96 22.02 14.89
N ALA A 304 -9.05 22.29 13.60
CA ALA A 304 -8.62 21.30 12.61
C ALA A 304 -7.09 21.07 12.75
N PRO A 305 -6.62 19.83 12.63
CA PRO A 305 -5.19 19.56 12.49
C PRO A 305 -4.58 20.34 11.33
N GLY A 306 -3.30 20.72 11.44
CA GLY A 306 -2.58 21.43 10.38
C GLY A 306 -2.42 20.63 9.07
N ARG A 307 -2.72 19.32 9.08
CA ARG A 307 -2.72 18.42 7.92
C ARG A 307 -3.94 17.48 8.00
N PRO A 308 -4.44 16.91 6.89
CA PRO A 308 -5.51 15.91 6.95
C PRO A 308 -5.10 14.69 7.80
N VAL A 309 -5.80 14.49 8.92
CA VAL A 309 -5.59 13.34 9.83
C VAL A 309 -6.59 12.25 9.52
N THR A 310 -6.12 10.99 9.52
CA THR A 310 -6.91 9.79 9.24
C THR A 310 -6.96 8.88 10.46
N VAL A 311 -8.17 8.45 10.83
CA VAL A 311 -8.41 7.45 11.86
C VAL A 311 -8.93 6.17 11.20
N LEU A 312 -8.21 5.07 11.39
CA LEU A 312 -8.63 3.73 11.01
C LEU A 312 -9.22 3.03 12.23
N VAL A 313 -10.47 2.58 12.12
CA VAL A 313 -11.10 1.66 13.08
C VAL A 313 -11.17 0.29 12.43
N ASP A 314 -10.30 -0.62 12.89
CA ASP A 314 -10.20 -2.00 12.40
C ASP A 314 -11.06 -2.94 13.24
N GLY A 315 -12.19 -3.40 12.68
CA GLY A 315 -13.14 -4.27 13.38
C GLY A 315 -14.14 -3.52 14.25
N LEU A 316 -14.87 -2.55 13.69
CA LEU A 316 -15.89 -1.80 14.46
C LEU A 316 -17.00 -2.72 14.98
N ASP A 317 -17.37 -3.75 14.22
CA ASP A 317 -18.34 -4.78 14.62
C ASP A 317 -17.82 -5.75 15.69
N GLU A 318 -16.52 -5.72 16.00
CA GLU A 318 -15.90 -6.49 17.08
C GLU A 318 -15.91 -5.70 18.41
N GLU A 319 -16.26 -4.41 18.38
CA GLU A 319 -16.42 -3.59 19.59
C GLU A 319 -17.63 -4.08 20.41
N PRO A 320 -17.45 -4.44 21.70
CA PRO A 320 -18.57 -4.92 22.53
C PRO A 320 -19.72 -3.92 22.65
N ARG A 321 -19.43 -2.61 22.60
CA ARG A 321 -20.43 -1.54 22.60
C ARG A 321 -20.10 -0.51 21.50
N PRO A 322 -20.55 -0.73 20.25
CA PRO A 322 -20.17 0.12 19.13
C PRO A 322 -20.76 1.54 19.23
N GLY A 323 -21.90 1.72 19.90
CA GLY A 323 -22.54 3.05 20.06
C GLY A 323 -21.62 4.11 20.67
N PRO A 324 -21.07 3.91 21.87
CA PRO A 324 -20.12 4.84 22.47
C PRO A 324 -18.85 5.11 21.64
N LEU A 325 -18.38 4.13 20.86
CA LEU A 325 -17.28 4.35 19.92
C LEU A 325 -17.73 5.24 18.75
N ILE A 326 -18.90 5.00 18.18
CA ILE A 326 -19.48 5.83 17.12
C ILE A 326 -19.69 7.27 17.59
N ASP A 327 -20.17 7.48 18.82
CA ASP A 327 -20.34 8.82 19.40
C ASP A 327 -19.00 9.57 19.52
N LEU A 328 -17.94 8.87 19.91
CA LEU A 328 -16.58 9.41 19.92
C LEU A 328 -16.13 9.78 18.50
N LEU A 329 -16.33 8.90 17.52
CA LEU A 329 -15.98 9.15 16.12
C LEU A 329 -16.75 10.35 15.52
N VAL A 330 -18.02 10.54 15.91
CA VAL A 330 -18.83 11.72 15.53
C VAL A 330 -18.17 13.00 16.04
N ARG A 331 -17.63 12.98 17.26
CA ARG A 331 -16.90 14.13 17.83
C ARG A 331 -15.55 14.32 17.17
N LEU A 332 -14.83 13.25 16.81
CA LEU A 332 -13.61 13.36 16.01
C LEU A 332 -13.86 14.00 14.63
N ARG A 333 -15.03 13.77 14.01
CA ARG A 333 -15.42 14.46 12.77
C ARG A 333 -15.58 15.96 12.91
N VAL A 334 -15.82 16.49 14.11
CA VAL A 334 -15.87 17.93 14.35
C VAL A 334 -14.51 18.59 14.13
N PHE A 335 -13.41 17.89 14.45
CA PHE A 335 -12.05 18.34 14.14
C PHE A 335 -11.66 18.14 12.67
N GLY A 336 -12.54 17.59 11.84
CA GLY A 336 -12.26 17.32 10.43
C GLY A 336 -11.53 15.99 10.15
N PHE A 337 -11.34 15.11 11.15
CA PHE A 337 -10.61 13.84 11.00
C PHE A 337 -11.28 12.88 10.01
N ARG A 338 -10.57 12.42 8.99
CA ARG A 338 -11.11 11.45 8.01
C ARG A 338 -11.18 10.06 8.65
N LEU A 339 -12.26 9.34 8.42
CA LEU A 339 -12.51 8.05 9.10
C LEU A 339 -12.52 6.90 8.09
N LEU A 340 -11.80 5.84 8.40
CA LEU A 340 -11.88 4.55 7.73
C LEU A 340 -12.45 3.54 8.72
N LEU A 341 -13.68 3.10 8.48
CA LEU A 341 -14.40 2.15 9.34
C LEU A 341 -14.41 0.78 8.66
N VAL A 342 -13.75 -0.18 9.29
CA VAL A 342 -13.64 -1.54 8.79
C VAL A 342 -14.56 -2.44 9.62
N PHE A 343 -15.41 -3.18 8.92
CA PHE A 343 -16.26 -4.22 9.46
C PHE A 343 -15.73 -5.58 9.01
N ARG A 344 -15.80 -6.60 9.87
CA ARG A 344 -15.50 -7.98 9.49
C ARG A 344 -16.61 -8.59 8.66
N HIS A 345 -17.86 -8.21 8.95
CA HIS A 345 -19.04 -8.73 8.29
C HIS A 345 -19.96 -7.60 7.81
N GLU A 346 -20.58 -7.82 6.65
CA GLU A 346 -21.62 -6.90 6.16
C GLU A 346 -22.82 -6.93 7.11
N GLY A 347 -23.29 -5.75 7.52
CA GLY A 347 -24.42 -5.63 8.44
C GLY A 347 -24.10 -5.95 9.91
N GLY A 348 -22.82 -6.08 10.30
CA GLY A 348 -22.42 -6.31 11.69
C GLY A 348 -22.86 -5.19 12.67
N PRO A 349 -22.72 -5.40 13.99
CA PRO A 349 -23.03 -4.40 15.01
C PRO A 349 -22.48 -3.01 14.70
N GLY A 350 -23.31 -1.98 14.82
CA GLY A 350 -22.91 -0.59 14.52
C GLY A 350 -22.93 -0.19 13.04
N TRP A 351 -23.26 -1.10 12.10
CA TRP A 351 -23.32 -0.80 10.66
C TRP A 351 -24.29 0.34 10.33
N THR A 352 -25.56 0.20 10.73
CA THR A 352 -26.62 1.19 10.50
C THR A 352 -26.26 2.52 11.16
N ALA A 353 -25.80 2.50 12.41
CA ALA A 353 -25.40 3.71 13.13
C ALA A 353 -24.19 4.40 12.48
N SER A 354 -23.20 3.65 12.00
CA SER A 354 -22.04 4.21 11.27
C SER A 354 -22.47 4.85 9.94
N ARG A 355 -23.40 4.23 9.21
CA ARG A 355 -23.98 4.82 8.00
C ARG A 355 -24.71 6.13 8.32
N ASP A 356 -25.59 6.11 9.32
CA ASP A 356 -26.54 7.19 9.57
C ASP A 356 -25.94 8.36 10.35
N LEU A 357 -25.02 8.10 11.27
CA LEU A 357 -24.40 9.12 12.14
C LEU A 357 -23.04 9.61 11.63
N LEU A 358 -22.28 8.78 10.89
CA LEU A 358 -20.95 9.14 10.39
C LEU A 358 -20.96 9.39 8.88
N LEU A 359 -21.26 8.36 8.07
CA LEU A 359 -21.11 8.42 6.62
C LEU A 359 -22.02 9.47 5.99
N ARG A 360 -23.33 9.37 6.20
CA ARG A 360 -24.33 10.22 5.55
C ARG A 360 -24.12 11.71 5.90
N PRO A 361 -24.00 12.13 7.18
CA PRO A 361 -23.75 13.53 7.51
C PRO A 361 -22.41 14.04 6.99
N ALA A 362 -21.38 13.19 6.95
CA ALA A 362 -20.07 13.59 6.46
C ALA A 362 -20.07 13.82 4.93
N LEU A 363 -20.77 12.99 4.16
CA LEU A 363 -20.90 13.19 2.71
C LEU A 363 -21.72 14.44 2.38
N LEU A 364 -22.77 14.75 3.15
CA LEU A 364 -23.57 15.97 2.93
C LEU A 364 -22.69 17.21 3.11
N ARG A 365 -21.97 17.29 4.24
CA ARG A 365 -21.01 18.38 4.50
C ARG A 365 -19.90 18.45 3.45
N HIS A 366 -19.45 17.30 2.93
CA HIS A 366 -18.41 17.25 1.90
C HIS A 366 -18.90 17.82 0.57
N ALA A 367 -20.11 17.44 0.14
CA ALA A 367 -20.72 17.99 -1.06
C ALA A 367 -20.90 19.51 -0.95
N ASP A 368 -21.34 20.00 0.22
CA ASP A 368 -21.50 21.43 0.48
C ASP A 368 -20.14 22.16 0.45
N ALA A 369 -19.09 21.58 1.04
CA ALA A 369 -17.74 22.15 0.99
C ALA A 369 -17.14 22.17 -0.43
N LEU A 370 -17.41 21.14 -1.25
CA LEU A 370 -16.98 21.11 -2.65
C LEU A 370 -17.75 22.13 -3.51
N LEU A 371 -19.05 22.33 -3.24
CA LEU A 371 -19.86 23.36 -3.88
C LEU A 371 -19.30 24.75 -3.59
N ASP A 372 -19.01 25.06 -2.32
CA ASP A 372 -18.45 26.36 -1.93
C ASP A 372 -17.08 26.59 -2.59
N ARG A 373 -16.28 25.53 -2.75
CA ARG A 373 -15.00 25.62 -3.48
C ARG A 373 -15.20 25.87 -4.97
N LEU A 374 -16.18 25.21 -5.59
CA LEU A 374 -16.48 25.38 -7.01
C LEU A 374 -16.97 26.80 -7.30
N GLU A 375 -17.89 27.31 -6.49
CA GLU A 375 -18.39 28.68 -6.60
C GLU A 375 -17.25 29.70 -6.50
N ARG A 376 -16.36 29.55 -5.52
CA ARG A 376 -15.17 30.41 -5.39
C ARG A 376 -14.25 30.32 -6.60
N ALA A 377 -14.06 29.12 -7.17
CA ALA A 377 -13.21 28.92 -8.35
C ALA A 377 -13.80 29.58 -9.61
N GLU A 378 -15.11 29.41 -9.85
CA GLU A 378 -15.83 30.06 -10.95
C GLU A 378 -15.80 31.58 -10.82
N PHE A 379 -16.12 32.11 -9.64
CA PHE A 379 -16.08 33.53 -9.35
C PHE A 379 -14.68 34.13 -9.57
N SER A 380 -13.65 33.47 -9.05
CA SER A 380 -12.25 33.90 -9.24
C SER A 380 -11.82 33.87 -10.71
N ARG A 381 -12.34 32.92 -11.49
CA ARG A 381 -12.08 32.84 -12.94
C ARG A 381 -12.77 33.98 -13.69
N ALA A 382 -14.02 34.30 -13.37
CA ALA A 382 -14.75 35.39 -14.01
C ALA A 382 -14.11 36.76 -13.73
N LEU A 383 -13.63 36.99 -12.49
CA LEU A 383 -12.84 38.16 -12.14
C LEU A 383 -11.57 38.28 -13.00
N ARG A 384 -10.81 37.18 -13.14
CA ARG A 384 -9.58 37.17 -13.96
C ARG A 384 -9.86 37.43 -15.45
N LEU A 385 -11.01 37.01 -15.96
CA LEU A 385 -11.39 37.21 -17.36
C LEU A 385 -12.05 38.58 -17.62
N GLY A 386 -12.21 39.43 -16.60
CA GLY A 386 -12.82 40.76 -16.76
C GLY A 386 -14.31 40.72 -17.12
N VAL A 387 -14.99 39.59 -16.86
CA VAL A 387 -16.39 39.35 -17.28
C VAL A 387 -17.41 39.92 -16.28
N VAL A 388 -16.95 40.50 -15.16
CA VAL A 388 -17.85 41.03 -14.13
C VAL A 388 -18.27 42.45 -14.48
N ASP A 389 -19.29 42.58 -15.34
CA ASP A 389 -20.12 43.76 -15.39
C ASP A 389 -21.25 43.62 -14.35
N SER A 390 -21.59 44.73 -13.69
CA SER A 390 -22.44 44.81 -12.50
C SER A 390 -23.87 44.27 -12.66
N ALA A 391 -24.29 43.91 -13.88
CA ALA A 391 -25.59 43.35 -14.22
C ALA A 391 -25.63 41.81 -14.36
N SER A 392 -24.50 41.09 -14.28
CA SER A 392 -24.41 39.66 -14.66
C SER A 392 -24.00 38.68 -13.55
N LEU A 393 -24.24 38.99 -12.27
CA LEU A 393 -23.88 38.07 -11.16
C LEU A 393 -24.50 36.67 -11.28
N GLY A 394 -25.67 36.52 -11.91
CA GLY A 394 -26.32 35.23 -12.12
C GLY A 394 -25.67 34.31 -13.17
N SER A 395 -24.78 34.82 -14.03
CA SER A 395 -24.09 33.99 -15.04
C SER A 395 -22.68 33.56 -14.62
N VAL A 396 -22.19 34.04 -13.47
CA VAL A 396 -20.78 33.86 -13.05
C VAL A 396 -20.54 32.52 -12.37
N THR A 397 -21.57 31.92 -11.77
CA THR A 397 -21.51 30.68 -10.97
C THR A 397 -22.51 29.63 -11.44
N GLU A 398 -22.83 29.62 -12.75
CA GLU A 398 -23.91 28.82 -13.31
C GLU A 398 -23.77 27.31 -12.99
N THR A 399 -22.53 26.77 -13.03
CA THR A 399 -22.28 25.36 -12.72
C THR A 399 -22.51 25.10 -11.24
N ALA A 400 -21.98 25.93 -10.35
CA ALA A 400 -22.19 25.82 -8.91
C ALA A 400 -23.68 25.92 -8.53
N ASP A 401 -24.43 26.83 -9.15
CA ASP A 401 -25.86 27.02 -8.88
C ASP A 401 -26.71 25.83 -9.36
N ARG A 402 -26.37 25.27 -10.53
CA ARG A 402 -27.01 24.03 -11.03
C ARG A 402 -26.78 22.86 -10.07
N HIS A 403 -25.56 22.70 -9.57
CA HIS A 403 -25.24 21.63 -8.63
C HIS A 403 -25.87 21.87 -7.25
N ARG A 404 -26.01 23.14 -6.82
CA ARG A 404 -26.72 23.51 -5.61
C ARG A 404 -28.21 23.17 -5.69
N ALA A 405 -28.84 23.34 -6.86
CA ALA A 405 -30.20 22.86 -7.09
C ALA A 405 -30.29 21.33 -7.01
N ALA A 406 -29.37 20.61 -7.66
CA ALA A 406 -29.31 19.14 -7.57
C ALA A 406 -29.09 18.65 -6.14
N ARG A 407 -28.26 19.35 -5.36
CA ARG A 407 -27.99 19.07 -3.94
C ARG A 407 -29.25 19.18 -3.07
N ARG A 408 -30.11 20.18 -3.32
CA ARG A 408 -31.41 20.32 -2.62
C ARG A 408 -32.36 19.17 -2.94
N LEU A 409 -32.43 18.74 -4.20
CA LEU A 409 -33.27 17.60 -4.60
C LEU A 409 -32.84 16.28 -3.95
N ILE A 410 -31.59 16.16 -3.50
CA ILE A 410 -31.10 14.99 -2.76
C ILE A 410 -31.66 14.99 -1.33
N ASP A 411 -31.93 16.15 -0.72
CA ASP A 411 -32.48 16.21 0.65
C ASP A 411 -33.89 15.62 0.72
N ASP A 412 -34.66 15.72 -0.35
CA ASP A 412 -36.04 15.20 -0.45
C ASP A 412 -36.11 13.66 -0.65
N VAL A 413 -34.96 13.01 -0.89
CA VAL A 413 -34.91 11.55 -1.10
C VAL A 413 -35.07 10.81 0.23
N ARG A 414 -36.21 10.12 0.39
CA ARG A 414 -36.55 9.38 1.61
C ARG A 414 -35.74 8.10 1.81
N ASP A 415 -35.40 7.40 0.73
CA ASP A 415 -34.58 6.18 0.82
C ASP A 415 -33.11 6.54 1.09
N PRO A 416 -32.54 6.15 2.24
CA PRO A 416 -31.16 6.48 2.58
C PRO A 416 -30.14 5.96 1.57
N GLN A 417 -30.40 4.80 0.96
CA GLN A 417 -29.44 4.18 0.04
C GLN A 417 -29.43 4.90 -1.32
N GLN A 418 -30.61 5.23 -1.84
CA GLN A 418 -30.74 6.08 -3.01
C GLN A 418 -30.13 7.46 -2.77
N GLN A 419 -30.32 8.05 -1.58
CA GLN A 419 -29.75 9.34 -1.23
C GLN A 419 -28.21 9.29 -1.25
N LEU A 420 -27.60 8.30 -0.60
CA LEU A 420 -26.14 8.09 -0.60
C LEU A 420 -25.59 7.90 -2.02
N THR A 421 -26.31 7.15 -2.86
CA THR A 421 -25.91 6.90 -4.25
C THR A 421 -25.89 8.20 -5.06
N ARG A 422 -26.95 9.02 -4.97
CA ARG A 422 -27.02 10.31 -5.64
C ARG A 422 -25.97 11.30 -5.11
N LEU A 423 -25.72 11.29 -3.81
CA LEU A 423 -24.74 12.16 -3.18
C LEU A 423 -23.31 11.84 -3.64
N ARG A 424 -22.94 10.56 -3.73
CA ARG A 424 -21.65 10.13 -4.30
C ARG A 424 -21.52 10.49 -5.78
N ALA A 425 -22.60 10.39 -6.55
CA ALA A 425 -22.60 10.82 -7.94
C ALA A 425 -22.34 12.33 -8.06
N LEU A 426 -23.04 13.14 -7.24
CA LEU A 426 -22.82 14.59 -7.18
C LEU A 426 -21.38 14.94 -6.78
N ILE A 427 -20.83 14.34 -5.72
CA ILE A 427 -19.45 14.56 -5.28
C ILE A 427 -18.45 14.26 -6.42
N ARG A 428 -18.66 13.17 -7.15
CA ARG A 428 -17.80 12.81 -8.30
C ARG A 428 -17.84 13.88 -9.38
N THR A 429 -19.03 14.38 -9.72
CA THR A 429 -19.18 15.46 -10.72
C THR A 429 -18.54 16.75 -10.23
N LEU A 430 -18.77 17.15 -8.98
CA LEU A 430 -18.15 18.35 -8.39
C LEU A 430 -16.61 18.30 -8.43
N ARG A 431 -16.02 17.13 -8.13
CA ARG A 431 -14.56 16.94 -8.23
C ARG A 431 -14.05 17.05 -9.67
N ALA A 432 -14.78 16.51 -10.65
CA ALA A 432 -14.42 16.63 -12.06
C ALA A 432 -14.47 18.10 -12.54
N ASP A 433 -15.51 18.84 -12.14
CA ASP A 433 -15.66 20.25 -12.50
C ASP A 433 -14.57 21.10 -11.82
N LEU A 434 -14.29 20.87 -10.54
CA LEU A 434 -13.19 21.53 -9.84
C LEU A 434 -11.84 21.28 -10.49
N SER A 435 -11.58 20.05 -10.95
CA SER A 435 -10.34 19.71 -11.67
C SER A 435 -10.23 20.49 -12.99
N THR A 436 -11.36 20.72 -13.66
CA THR A 436 -11.42 21.50 -14.91
C THR A 436 -11.22 23.00 -14.66
N HIS A 437 -11.69 23.52 -13.53
CA HIS A 437 -11.56 24.94 -13.15
C HIS A 437 -10.21 25.27 -12.48
N GLY A 438 -9.56 24.29 -11.84
CA GLY A 438 -8.23 24.40 -11.27
C GLY A 438 -7.09 24.25 -12.29
N GLY A 439 -7.40 23.86 -13.53
CA GLY A 439 -6.45 23.69 -14.63
C GLY A 439 -6.32 24.93 -15.52
N ARG A 440 -5.58 25.95 -15.05
CA ARG A 440 -4.68 26.83 -15.83
C ARG A 440 -4.06 27.89 -14.92
#